data_AF-A0A0M3A6K4-F1
#
_entry.id   AF-A0A0M3A6K4-F1
#
_cell.length_a   1.000
_cell.length_b   1.000
_cell.length_c   1.000
_cell.angle_alpha   90.00
_cell.angle_beta   90.00
_cell.angle_gamma   90.00
#
_symmetry.space_group_name_H-M   'P 1'
#
loop_
_entity.id
_entity.type
_entity.pdbx_description
1 polymer ?
#
loop_
_entity_poly.entity_id
_entity_poly.type
_entity_poly.pdbx_seq_one_letter_code
_entity_poly.pdbx_strand_id
1 'polypeptide(L)' 'MSGLGDLNKALFAQLDRLSNASKEDLANEVIRAQNIEIISEQIIKAHETQLAAAKLVAEYKGLDDSQKAPLLDVKYEG' A
#
# COMPACT_ATOMS: atom_id res chain seq x y z
N MET A 1 -5.04 -9.01 -9.36
CA MET A 1 -4.10 -9.20 -8.23
C MET A 1 -3.05 -8.11 -8.37
N SER A 2 -3.04 -7.12 -7.47
CA SER A 2 -2.05 -6.05 -7.44
C SER A 2 -0.71 -6.62 -6.96
N GLY A 3 0.21 -6.87 -7.89
CA GLY A 3 1.55 -7.40 -7.60
C GLY A 3 2.62 -6.31 -7.56
N LEU A 4 3.83 -6.67 -7.12
CA LEU A 4 5.01 -5.78 -7.12
C LEU A 4 5.30 -5.17 -8.50
N GLY A 5 4.97 -5.89 -9.58
CA GLY A 5 5.07 -5.41 -10.96
C GLY A 5 4.08 -4.29 -11.30
N ASP A 6 2.89 -4.27 -10.68
CA ASP A 6 1.90 -3.20 -10.89
C ASP A 6 2.31 -1.93 -10.14
N LEU A 7 2.92 -2.08 -8.96
CA LEU A 7 3.51 -0.97 -8.22
C LEU A 7 4.65 -0.33 -9.02
N ASN A 8 5.52 -1.16 -9.58
CA ASN A 8 6.65 -0.70 -10.40
C ASN A 8 6.15 0.06 -11.65
N LYS A 9 5.13 -0.46 -12.34
CA LYS A 9 4.46 0.25 -13.46
C LYS A 9 3.86 1.58 -13.03
N ALA A 10 3.22 1.64 -11.86
CA ALA A 10 2.64 2.88 -11.34
C ALA A 10 3.72 3.94 -11.03
N LEU A 11 4.87 3.51 -10.50
CA LEU A 11 6.04 4.35 -10.21
C LEU A 11 6.66 4.93 -11.49
N PHE A 12 6.86 4.10 -12.52
CA PHE A 12 7.35 4.60 -13.80
C PHE A 12 6.34 5.52 -14.49
N ALA A 13 5.04 5.24 -14.39
CA ALA A 13 4.01 6.14 -14.89
C ALA A 13 3.98 7.49 -14.15
N GLN A 14 4.34 7.53 -12.85
CA GLN A 14 4.52 8.78 -12.11
C GLN A 14 5.73 9.57 -12.60
N LEU A 15 6.87 8.90 -12.80
CA LEU A 15 8.08 9.52 -13.32
C LEU A 15 7.86 10.13 -14.72
N ASP A 16 7.15 9.42 -15.60
CA ASP A 16 6.80 9.92 -16.94
C ASP A 16 5.84 11.12 -16.91
N ARG A 17 4.95 11.21 -15.92
CA ARG A 17 4.11 12.40 -15.76
C ARG A 17 4.92 13.57 -15.21
N LEU A 18 5.80 13.31 -14.25
CA LEU A 18 6.65 14.34 -13.64
C LEU A 18 7.61 14.94 -14.67
N SER A 19 8.14 14.13 -15.58
CA SER A 19 9.05 14.59 -16.65
C SER A 19 8.37 15.45 -17.71
N ASN A 20 7.05 15.29 -17.87
CA ASN A 20 6.24 16.02 -18.85
C ASN A 20 5.37 17.15 -18.22
N ALA A 21 5.46 17.36 -16.90
CA ALA A 21 4.63 18.33 -16.19
C ALA A 21 5.08 19.77 -16.45
N SER A 22 4.11 20.68 -16.64
CA SER A 22 4.37 22.12 -16.60
C SER A 22 4.71 22.58 -15.17
N LYS A 23 5.27 23.78 -15.01
CA LYS A 23 5.55 24.34 -13.67
C LYS A 23 4.32 24.42 -12.76
N GLU A 24 3.14 24.63 -13.33
CA GLU A 24 1.87 24.70 -12.60
C GLU A 24 1.35 23.29 -12.22
N ASP A 25 1.58 22.30 -13.09
CA ASP A 25 1.20 20.90 -12.83
C ASP A 25 2.11 20.19 -11.84
N LEU A 26 3.35 20.66 -11.70
CA LEU A 26 4.34 20.07 -10.79
C LEU A 26 3.87 20.10 -9.33
N ALA A 27 3.23 21.20 -8.90
CA ALA A 27 2.68 21.31 -7.55
C ALA A 27 1.59 20.27 -7.29
N ASN A 28 0.74 20.02 -8.29
CA ASN A 28 -0.32 19.01 -8.22
C ASN A 28 0.26 17.59 -8.17
N GLU A 29 1.30 17.29 -8.94
CA GLU A 29 1.93 15.96 -8.93
C GLU A 29 2.72 15.72 -7.62
N VAL A 30 3.30 16.77 -7.01
CA VAL A 30 3.91 16.68 -5.67
C VAL A 30 2.86 16.32 -4.61
N ILE A 31 1.71 17.00 -4.60
CA ILE A 31 0.60 16.69 -3.68
C ILE A 31 0.08 15.27 -3.91
N ARG A 32 -0.05 14.85 -5.18
CA ARG A 32 -0.45 13.48 -5.52
C ARG A 32 0.55 12.46 -5.00
N ALA A 33 1.84 12.70 -5.17
CA ALA A 33 2.90 11.80 -4.68
C ALA A 33 2.85 11.67 -3.15
N GLN A 34 2.68 12.77 -2.42
CA GLN A 34 2.52 12.78 -0.97
C GLN A 34 1.29 11.98 -0.53
N ASN A 35 0.15 12.14 -1.20
CA ASN A 35 -1.05 11.38 -0.88
C ASN A 35 -0.84 9.86 -1.11
N ILE A 36 -0.12 9.49 -2.17
CA ILE A 36 0.18 8.07 -2.46
C ILE A 36 1.13 7.48 -1.42
N GLU A 37 2.11 8.25 -0.95
CA GLU A 37 2.99 7.86 0.16
C GLU A 37 2.18 7.56 1.43
N ILE A 38 1.29 8.47 1.83
CA ILE A 38 0.44 8.31 3.02
C ILE A 38 -0.45 7.06 2.92
N ILE A 39 -1.11 6.86 1.76
CA ILE A 39 -1.91 5.65 1.51
C ILE A 39 -1.05 4.39 1.63
N SER A 40 0.15 4.42 1.04
CA SER A 40 1.06 3.27 1.04
C SER A 40 1.52 2.92 2.46
N GLU A 41 1.84 3.92 3.28
CA GLU A 41 2.18 3.69 4.70
C GLU A 41 1.02 3.05 5.47
N GLN A 42 -0.22 3.49 5.24
CA GLN A 42 -1.39 2.91 5.91
C GLN A 42 -1.61 1.44 5.50
N ILE A 43 -1.44 1.13 4.21
CA ILE A 43 -1.51 -0.24 3.70
C ILE A 43 -0.45 -1.12 4.36
N ILE A 44 0.80 -0.64 4.44
CA ILE A 44 1.89 -1.39 5.08
C ILE A 44 1.58 -1.65 6.56
N LYS A 45 1.19 -0.62 7.32
CA LYS A 45 0.82 -0.75 8.75
C LYS A 45 -0.33 -1.74 8.96
N ALA A 46 -1.33 -1.73 8.09
CA ALA A 46 -2.42 -2.70 8.13
C ALA A 46 -1.89 -4.13 7.91
N HIS A 47 -1.08 -4.36 6.89
CA HIS A 47 -0.51 -5.68 6.61
C HIS A 47 0.46 -6.17 7.71
N GLU A 48 1.24 -5.29 8.33
CA GLU A 48 2.06 -5.62 9.50
C GLU A 48 1.18 -6.09 10.66
N THR A 49 0.06 -5.42 10.91
CA THR A 49 -0.91 -5.80 11.94
C THR A 49 -1.56 -7.16 11.64
N GLN A 50 -1.94 -7.39 10.38
CA GLN A 50 -2.46 -8.69 9.93
C GLN A 50 -1.44 -9.81 10.14
N LEU A 51 -0.18 -9.55 9.78
CA LEU A 51 0.90 -10.51 9.94
C LEU A 51 1.16 -10.81 11.42
N ALA A 52 1.14 -9.80 12.28
CA ALA A 52 1.28 -9.97 13.72
C ALA A 52 0.13 -10.81 14.30
N ALA A 53 -1.12 -10.56 13.88
CA ALA A 53 -2.27 -11.35 14.28
C ALA A 53 -2.15 -12.82 13.81
N ALA A 54 -1.71 -13.05 12.58
CA ALA A 54 -1.48 -14.40 12.06
C ALA A 54 -0.38 -15.13 12.84
N LYS A 55 0.73 -14.45 13.16
CA LYS A 55 1.80 -15.00 14.01
C LYS A 55 1.29 -15.38 15.40
N LEU A 56 0.48 -14.51 16.02
CA LEU A 56 -0.11 -14.78 17.33
C LEU A 56 -1.03 -16.01 17.29
N VAL A 57 -1.87 -16.14 16.26
CA VAL A 57 -2.71 -17.33 16.11
C VAL A 57 -1.85 -18.59 15.93
N ALA A 58 -0.80 -18.52 15.10
CA ALA A 58 0.10 -19.64 14.86
C ALA A 58 0.87 -20.08 16.12
N GLU A 59 1.35 -19.13 16.93
CA GLU A 59 2.06 -19.41 18.19
C GLU A 59 1.17 -20.13 19.20
N TYR A 60 -0.10 -19.74 19.32
CA TYR A 60 -0.99 -20.24 20.37
C TYR A 60 -1.90 -21.40 19.94
N LYS A 61 -2.18 -21.55 18.64
CA LYS A 61 -3.09 -22.59 18.11
C LYS A 61 -2.41 -23.56 17.13
N GLY A 62 -1.15 -23.34 16.79
CA GLY A 62 -0.46 -24.04 15.70
C GLY A 62 -0.85 -23.48 14.34
N LEU A 63 0.03 -23.62 13.34
CA LEU A 63 -0.22 -23.18 11.97
C LEU A 63 -1.01 -24.27 11.23
N ASP A 64 -2.25 -24.00 10.83
CA ASP A 64 -3.04 -24.89 9.99
C ASP A 64 -3.58 -24.13 8.76
N ASP A 65 -3.78 -24.84 7.64
CA ASP A 65 -4.14 -24.26 6.33
C ASP A 65 -5.49 -23.51 6.31
N SER A 66 -6.30 -23.62 7.38
CA SER A 66 -7.55 -22.88 7.57
C SER A 66 -7.36 -21.45 8.10
N GLN A 67 -6.16 -21.09 8.55
CA GLN A 67 -5.86 -19.79 9.15
C GLN A 67 -5.53 -18.74 8.08
N LYS A 68 -6.57 -18.21 7.42
CA LYS A 68 -6.41 -17.00 6.60
C LYS A 68 -6.20 -15.79 7.49
N ALA A 69 -5.14 -15.02 7.22
CA ALA A 69 -4.94 -13.72 7.87
C ALA A 69 -6.19 -12.85 7.65
N PRO A 70 -6.75 -12.23 8.70
CA PRO A 70 -7.93 -11.39 8.56
C PRO A 70 -7.60 -10.22 7.64
N LEU A 71 -8.43 -9.98 6.62
CA LEU A 71 -8.31 -8.79 5.78
C LEU A 71 -8.83 -7.59 6.58
N LEU A 72 -7.96 -6.61 6.80
CA LEU A 72 -8.31 -5.32 7.36
C LEU A 72 -8.80 -4.43 6.22
N ASP A 73 -10.05 -3.99 6.31
CA ASP A 73 -10.62 -3.00 5.39
C ASP A 73 -10.04 -1.62 5.74
N VAL A 74 -9.07 -1.16 4.93
CA VAL A 74 -8.47 0.17 5.10
C VAL A 74 -9.41 1.19 4.47
N LYS A 75 -10.30 1.78 5.27
CA LYS A 75 -11.15 2.90 4.84
C LYS A 75 -10.34 4.19 4.89
N TYR A 76 -10.09 4.77 3.72
CA TYR A 76 -9.49 6.09 3.60
C TYR A 76 -10.57 7.15 3.83
N GLU A 77 -10.58 7.78 4.99
CA GLU A 77 -11.35 9.00 5.24
C GLU A 77 -10.46 10.19 4.86
N GLY A 78 -10.56 10.61 3.60
CA GLY A 78 -9.92 11.81 3.05
C GLY A 78 -10.95 12.87 2.72
#